data_AF-A0A351F7P6-F1
#
_entry.id   AF-A0A351F7P6-F1
#
_cell.length_a   1.000
_cell.length_b   1.000
_cell.length_c   1.000
_cell.angle_alpha   90.00
_cell.angle_beta   90.00
_cell.angle_gamma   90.00
#
_symmetry.space_group_name_H-M   'P 1'
#
loop_
_entity.id
_entity.type
_entity.pdbx_description
1 polymer ?
#
loop_
_entity_poly.entity_id
_entity_poly.type
_entity_poly.pdbx_seq_one_letter_code
_entity_poly.pdbx_strand_id
1 'polypeptide(L)'
;MKKISSFCSVILALILALSCLVLPTSAANVTIVRKPDQTTFYQGIDWMYDKTGTIELMKDLNIAGTTLSSNNKTVEYKTGVTGPNMYAKSESGKWQAGKNTIRIYCDHFGSSYATLDVTFATAKSMNIVRTPKTKLVLGAEWSMGIGKDVEMTKFDLTGTIISVTYSDSAKKEISYPNACMNWSIPENTEVVMPGNGTLYVTFCGLKAPFKVVYITETNFKKGDVSLDGSVNSYDSLNILQYSTGSITLSPTQIKLADVDGSSSINSLDALLILQYVVGLKKSL
;
A
#
# COMPACT_ATOMS: atom_id res chain seq x y z
N MET A 1 -35.52 23.89 59.52
CA MET A 1 -34.17 24.50 59.35
C MET A 1 -33.43 23.77 58.24
N LYS A 2 -33.70 24.18 56.99
CA LYS A 2 -33.01 23.77 55.76
C LYS A 2 -32.23 24.99 55.31
N LYS A 3 -30.89 25.05 55.49
CA LYS A 3 -30.02 26.05 54.81
C LYS A 3 -28.49 25.99 55.10
N ILE A 4 -27.90 24.83 55.42
CA ILE A 4 -26.41 24.77 55.63
C ILE A 4 -25.68 23.73 54.75
N SER A 5 -26.36 22.83 54.05
CA SER A 5 -25.65 21.80 53.25
C SER A 5 -25.30 22.20 51.81
N SER A 6 -25.74 23.36 51.30
CA SER A 6 -25.52 23.73 49.89
C SER A 6 -24.24 24.56 49.65
N PHE A 7 -23.66 25.18 50.69
CA PHE A 7 -22.49 26.04 50.53
C PHE A 7 -21.17 25.28 50.56
N CYS A 8 -21.06 24.19 51.35
CA CYS A 8 -19.86 23.34 51.34
C CYS A 8 -19.71 22.54 50.03
N SER A 9 -20.81 22.14 49.39
CA SER A 9 -20.75 21.35 48.15
C SER A 9 -20.27 22.18 46.95
N VAL A 10 -20.61 23.46 46.90
CA VAL A 10 -20.20 24.36 45.80
C VAL A 10 -18.75 24.81 45.98
N ILE A 11 -18.28 25.01 47.22
CA ILE A 11 -16.87 25.36 47.49
C ILE A 11 -15.95 24.14 47.27
N LEU A 12 -16.38 22.92 47.63
CA LEU A 12 -15.59 21.70 47.35
C LEU A 12 -15.55 21.37 45.85
N ALA A 13 -16.62 21.66 45.10
CA ALA A 13 -16.64 21.53 43.64
C ALA A 13 -15.78 22.60 42.93
N LEU A 14 -15.69 23.82 43.47
CA LEU A 14 -14.79 24.85 42.93
C LEU A 14 -13.31 24.54 43.22
N ILE A 15 -12.99 23.96 44.38
CA ILE A 15 -11.60 23.60 44.75
C ILE A 15 -11.12 22.36 43.97
N LEU A 16 -12.00 21.42 43.62
CA LEU A 16 -11.68 20.29 42.73
C LEU A 16 -11.66 20.66 41.24
N ALA A 17 -12.33 21.75 40.83
CA ALA A 17 -12.25 22.27 39.47
C ALA A 17 -11.00 23.14 39.22
N LEU A 18 -10.39 23.70 40.27
CA LEU A 18 -9.16 24.49 40.19
C LEU A 18 -7.86 23.66 40.32
N SER A 19 -7.94 22.43 40.83
CA SER A 19 -6.77 21.54 41.00
C SER A 19 -6.45 20.66 39.78
N CYS A 20 -7.27 20.71 38.73
CA CYS A 20 -7.02 20.04 37.46
C CYS A 20 -6.58 20.99 36.33
N LEU A 21 -6.29 22.27 36.63
CA LEU A 21 -5.44 23.07 35.74
C LEU A 21 -3.98 22.64 35.91
N VAL A 22 -3.68 21.41 35.48
CA VAL A 22 -2.35 21.11 34.97
C VAL A 22 -2.27 21.84 33.63
N LEU A 23 -2.01 23.15 33.68
CA LEU A 23 -1.58 23.87 32.50
C LEU A 23 -0.31 23.16 32.04
N PRO A 24 -0.25 22.60 30.81
CA PRO A 24 0.99 22.06 30.31
C PRO A 24 2.01 23.20 30.29
N THR A 25 2.95 23.15 31.25
CA THR A 25 4.05 24.09 31.37
C THR A 25 5.01 23.85 30.22
N SER A 26 4.71 24.47 29.07
CA SER A 26 5.63 25.04 28.06
C SER A 26 4.95 25.22 26.69
N ALA A 27 3.78 25.86 26.64
CA ALA A 27 3.36 26.58 25.44
C ALA A 27 3.98 27.98 25.51
N ALA A 28 5.25 28.16 25.12
CA ALA A 28 5.58 29.48 24.58
C ALA A 28 4.72 29.67 23.32
N ASN A 29 4.17 30.87 23.12
CA ASN A 29 3.12 31.22 22.15
C ASN A 29 3.50 30.95 20.67
N VAL A 30 3.73 29.68 20.29
CA VAL A 30 3.96 29.30 18.90
C VAL A 30 2.61 29.28 18.21
N THR A 31 2.46 30.15 17.24
CA THR A 31 1.22 30.30 16.46
C THR A 31 1.42 29.76 15.05
N ILE A 32 0.37 29.16 14.48
CA ILE A 32 0.37 28.75 13.08
C ILE A 32 -0.02 29.97 12.24
N VAL A 33 0.95 30.51 11.51
CA VAL A 33 0.75 31.60 10.54
C VAL A 33 0.16 31.05 9.24
N ARG A 34 0.68 29.91 8.77
CA ARG A 34 0.15 29.18 7.61
C ARG A 34 0.03 27.71 7.96
N LYS A 35 -1.14 27.13 7.71
CA LYS A 35 -1.38 25.70 7.93
C LYS A 35 -0.59 24.85 6.93
N PRO A 36 -0.32 23.57 7.24
CA PRO A 36 0.12 22.60 6.26
C PRO A 36 -0.76 22.61 5.00
N ASP A 37 -0.16 22.32 3.86
CA ASP A 37 -0.90 22.12 2.60
C ASP A 37 -1.85 20.91 2.67
N GLN A 38 -1.55 19.97 3.56
CA GLN A 38 -2.36 18.78 3.82
C GLN A 38 -2.77 18.70 5.29
N THR A 39 -4.08 18.73 5.55
CA THR A 39 -4.67 18.53 6.90
C THR A 39 -5.51 17.26 7.01
N THR A 40 -5.61 16.49 5.92
CA THR A 40 -6.30 15.19 5.87
C THR A 40 -5.33 14.12 5.37
N PHE A 41 -5.22 13.02 6.09
CA PHE A 41 -4.33 11.89 5.84
C PHE A 41 -5.13 10.63 5.58
N TYR A 42 -4.76 9.88 4.55
CA TYR A 42 -5.61 8.83 3.98
C TYR A 42 -5.11 7.44 4.33
N GLN A 43 -6.02 6.56 4.78
CA GLN A 43 -5.71 5.17 5.08
C GLN A 43 -5.12 4.44 3.84
N GLY A 44 -4.04 3.69 4.06
CA GLY A 44 -3.27 2.96 3.05
C GLY A 44 -2.37 3.85 2.16
N ILE A 45 -2.30 5.15 2.45
CA ILE A 45 -1.40 6.10 1.80
C ILE A 45 -0.48 6.76 2.84
N ASP A 46 -1.06 7.27 3.91
CA ASP A 46 -0.34 8.01 4.96
C ASP A 46 -0.30 7.23 6.29
N TRP A 47 -1.32 6.41 6.56
CA TRP A 47 -1.45 5.62 7.79
C TRP A 47 -2.18 4.30 7.51
N MET A 48 -2.03 3.30 8.37
CA MET A 48 -2.77 2.04 8.31
C MET A 48 -2.99 1.43 9.70
N TYR A 49 -3.81 0.38 9.78
CA TYR A 49 -3.90 -0.42 10.99
C TYR A 49 -2.82 -1.49 10.96
N ASP A 50 -2.09 -1.63 12.05
CA ASP A 50 -1.22 -2.76 12.28
C ASP A 50 -2.02 -4.03 12.59
N LYS A 51 -1.33 -5.15 12.80
CA LYS A 51 -1.95 -6.45 13.13
C LYS A 51 -2.71 -6.46 14.45
N THR A 52 -2.46 -5.50 15.34
CA THR A 52 -3.13 -5.37 16.64
C THR A 52 -4.36 -4.46 16.57
N GLY A 53 -4.61 -3.83 15.42
CA GLY A 53 -5.67 -2.85 15.25
C GLY A 53 -5.30 -1.45 15.72
N THR A 54 -4.01 -1.17 15.94
CA THR A 54 -3.50 0.16 16.28
C THR A 54 -3.12 0.91 15.01
N ILE A 55 -3.33 2.23 14.98
CA ILE A 55 -2.92 3.06 13.84
C ILE A 55 -1.40 3.29 13.87
N GLU A 56 -0.75 2.93 12.77
CA GLU A 56 0.63 3.25 12.46
C GLU A 56 0.71 4.24 11.29
N LEU A 57 1.69 5.15 11.35
CA LEU A 57 1.99 6.03 10.23
C LEU A 57 2.88 5.30 9.24
N MET A 58 2.53 5.35 7.96
CA MET A 58 3.34 4.74 6.89
C MET A 58 4.56 5.59 6.54
N LYS A 59 4.53 6.87 6.94
CA LYS A 59 5.58 7.89 6.81
C LYS A 59 5.28 9.03 7.78
N ASP A 60 6.26 9.87 8.08
CA ASP A 60 6.03 11.07 8.87
C ASP A 60 4.93 11.94 8.25
N LEU A 61 4.13 12.60 9.11
CA LEU A 61 3.06 13.46 8.65
C LEU A 61 3.64 14.60 7.81
N ASN A 62 3.18 14.70 6.56
CA ASN A 62 3.55 15.78 5.68
C ASN A 62 2.96 17.10 6.17
N ILE A 63 3.80 17.92 6.77
CA ILE A 63 3.47 19.27 7.24
C ILE A 63 4.11 20.36 6.36
N ALA A 64 4.43 20.04 5.10
CA ALA A 64 4.90 21.01 4.13
C ALA A 64 3.92 22.18 3.98
N GLY A 65 4.47 23.36 3.72
CA GLY A 65 3.71 24.61 3.64
C GLY A 65 3.39 25.25 5.00
N THR A 66 3.71 24.60 6.13
CA THR A 66 3.49 25.18 7.46
C THR A 66 4.38 26.41 7.67
N THR A 67 3.85 27.43 8.33
CA THR A 67 4.62 28.57 8.84
C THR A 67 4.24 28.80 10.30
N LEU A 68 5.25 28.85 11.17
CA LEU A 68 5.08 29.06 12.60
C LEU A 68 5.69 30.41 13.02
N SER A 69 5.11 31.05 14.03
CA SER A 69 5.67 32.26 14.62
C SER A 69 5.71 32.20 16.14
N SER A 70 6.81 32.65 16.73
CA SER A 70 7.00 32.79 18.17
C SER A 70 7.95 33.95 18.46
N ASN A 71 7.63 34.81 19.43
CA ASN A 71 8.45 35.96 19.85
C ASN A 71 8.97 36.82 18.67
N ASN A 72 8.06 37.22 17.76
CA ASN A 72 8.36 38.01 16.54
C ASN A 72 9.29 37.33 15.52
N LYS A 73 9.60 36.04 15.69
CA LYS A 73 10.32 35.23 14.70
C LYS A 73 9.36 34.32 13.97
N THR A 74 9.35 34.41 12.65
CA THR A 74 8.56 33.54 11.77
C THR A 74 9.47 32.56 11.06
N VAL A 75 9.08 31.29 11.02
CA VAL A 75 9.83 30.20 10.41
C VAL A 75 8.90 29.40 9.50
N GLU A 76 9.32 29.17 8.27
CA GLU A 76 8.63 28.33 7.30
C GLU A 76 9.16 26.88 7.36
N TYR A 77 8.29 25.93 7.05
CA TYR A 77 8.67 24.53 6.86
C TYR A 77 9.70 24.42 5.72
N LYS A 78 10.81 23.73 5.98
CA LYS A 78 11.86 23.45 5.02
C LYS A 78 12.46 22.08 5.28
N THR A 79 12.79 21.38 4.20
CA THR A 79 13.51 20.10 4.24
C THR A 79 14.96 20.33 3.84
N GLY A 80 15.90 19.88 4.68
CA GLY A 80 17.33 19.91 4.41
C GLY A 80 17.95 18.52 4.39
N VAL A 81 19.27 18.47 4.27
CA VAL A 81 20.05 17.21 4.25
C VAL A 81 19.87 16.39 5.53
N THR A 82 19.68 17.07 6.67
CA THR A 82 19.49 16.44 7.99
C THR A 82 18.03 16.18 8.34
N GLY A 83 17.11 16.36 7.38
CA GLY A 83 15.66 16.23 7.59
C GLY A 83 14.93 17.58 7.66
N PRO A 84 13.63 17.57 8.02
CA PRO A 84 12.82 18.77 8.11
C PRO A 84 13.11 19.57 9.37
N ASN A 85 13.02 20.90 9.28
CA ASN A 85 13.16 21.82 10.42
C ASN A 85 11.92 21.88 11.35
N MET A 86 10.88 21.12 11.01
CA MET A 86 9.65 20.97 11.75
C MET A 86 9.17 19.53 11.67
N TYR A 87 8.52 19.06 12.73
CA TYR A 87 7.91 17.74 12.77
C TYR A 87 6.62 17.76 13.59
N ALA A 88 5.74 16.80 13.33
CA ALA A 88 4.47 16.66 14.03
C ALA A 88 4.44 15.39 14.89
N LYS A 89 3.80 15.48 16.06
CA LYS A 89 3.50 14.35 16.93
C LYS A 89 2.03 14.38 17.35
N SER A 90 1.47 13.23 17.70
CA SER A 90 0.13 13.19 18.30
C SER A 90 0.13 13.92 19.64
N GLU A 91 -0.87 14.77 19.85
CA GLU A 91 -1.13 15.43 21.14
C GLU A 91 -1.39 14.41 22.25
N SER A 92 -2.17 13.37 21.96
CA SER A 92 -2.59 12.35 22.94
C SER A 92 -1.57 11.21 23.09
N GLY A 93 -0.51 11.21 22.26
CA GLY A 93 0.43 10.09 22.15
C GLY A 93 -0.11 8.87 21.41
N LYS A 94 -1.38 8.87 20.97
CA LYS A 94 -2.01 7.82 20.16
C LYS A 94 -2.70 8.41 18.95
N TRP A 95 -2.89 7.61 17.91
CA TRP A 95 -3.65 7.99 16.72
C TRP A 95 -5.03 7.35 16.73
N GLN A 96 -6.03 8.05 16.21
CA GLN A 96 -7.36 7.53 16.00
C GLN A 96 -7.87 7.83 14.58
N ALA A 97 -8.83 7.05 14.10
CA ALA A 97 -9.52 7.37 12.86
C ALA A 97 -10.35 8.66 13.05
N GLY A 98 -10.43 9.48 12.00
CA GLY A 98 -11.12 10.77 12.06
C GLY A 98 -10.27 11.86 12.71
N LYS A 99 -10.87 12.66 13.59
CA LYS A 99 -10.23 13.88 14.10
C LYS A 99 -9.09 13.55 15.07
N ASN A 100 -7.92 14.14 14.84
CA ASN A 100 -6.78 14.13 15.76
C ASN A 100 -6.29 15.55 15.99
N THR A 101 -5.64 15.78 17.12
CA THR A 101 -4.88 17.01 17.35
C THR A 101 -3.39 16.65 17.34
N ILE A 102 -2.60 17.42 16.60
CA ILE A 102 -1.15 17.26 16.51
C ILE A 102 -0.43 18.44 17.14
N ARG A 103 0.75 18.17 17.71
CA ARG A 103 1.75 19.16 18.10
C ARG A 103 2.76 19.31 16.99
N ILE A 104 2.95 20.53 16.50
CA ILE A 104 3.96 20.86 15.50
C ILE A 104 5.11 21.58 16.20
N TYR A 105 6.28 20.95 16.18
CA TYR A 105 7.51 21.47 16.75
C TYR A 105 8.37 22.11 15.66
N CYS A 106 9.22 23.06 16.05
CA CYS A 106 10.24 23.66 15.19
C CYS A 106 11.55 23.74 15.94
N ASP A 107 12.65 23.40 15.27
CA ASP A 107 14.00 23.39 15.86
C ASP A 107 14.41 24.76 16.43
N HIS A 108 13.85 25.84 15.90
CA HIS A 108 14.12 27.20 16.35
C HIS A 108 13.39 27.60 17.63
N PHE A 109 12.39 26.83 18.08
CA PHE A 109 11.52 27.16 19.20
C PHE A 109 11.66 26.18 20.38
N GLY A 110 12.70 25.35 20.38
CA GLY A 110 12.99 24.39 21.44
C GLY A 110 11.85 23.39 21.63
N SER A 111 11.38 23.23 22.87
CA SER A 111 10.27 22.31 23.20
C SER A 111 8.87 22.91 22.97
N SER A 112 8.79 24.16 22.53
CA SER A 112 7.50 24.82 22.29
C SER A 112 6.90 24.35 20.98
N TYR A 113 5.58 24.25 20.93
CA TYR A 113 4.84 23.72 19.79
C TYR A 113 3.55 24.49 19.55
N ALA A 114 3.07 24.44 18.32
CA ALA A 114 1.70 24.83 17.98
C ALA A 114 0.81 23.58 17.90
N THR A 115 -0.47 23.72 18.18
CA THR A 115 -1.45 22.64 17.98
C THR A 115 -2.26 22.85 16.72
N LEU A 116 -2.59 21.76 16.04
CA LEU A 116 -3.44 21.75 14.84
C LEU A 116 -4.35 20.53 14.84
N ASP A 117 -5.61 20.74 14.50
CA ASP A 117 -6.52 19.63 14.20
C ASP A 117 -6.31 19.12 12.77
N VAL A 118 -6.19 17.80 12.65
CA VAL A 118 -6.05 17.07 11.38
C VAL A 118 -7.03 15.91 11.32
N THR A 119 -7.31 15.40 10.13
CA THR A 119 -8.25 14.28 9.92
C THR A 119 -7.54 13.07 9.35
N PHE A 120 -7.77 11.90 9.93
CA PHE A 120 -7.31 10.61 9.43
C PHE A 120 -8.51 9.94 8.74
N ALA A 121 -8.62 10.14 7.43
CA ALA A 121 -9.74 9.65 6.64
C ALA A 121 -9.63 8.13 6.41
N THR A 122 -10.73 7.42 6.69
CA THR A 122 -10.81 5.96 6.55
C THR A 122 -11.26 5.58 5.14
N ALA A 123 -10.70 4.50 4.60
CA ALA A 123 -11.18 3.94 3.33
C ALA A 123 -12.58 3.36 3.54
N LYS A 124 -13.54 3.73 2.67
CA LYS A 124 -14.95 3.32 2.79
C LYS A 124 -15.38 2.34 1.71
N SER A 125 -14.93 2.57 0.48
CA SER A 125 -15.20 1.68 -0.65
C SER A 125 -14.08 1.78 -1.67
N MET A 126 -14.00 0.80 -2.55
CA MET A 126 -13.01 0.77 -3.62
C MET A 126 -13.61 0.16 -4.89
N ASN A 127 -13.06 0.54 -6.05
CA ASN A 127 -13.32 -0.09 -7.34
C ASN A 127 -12.01 -0.32 -8.07
N ILE A 128 -11.97 -1.34 -8.93
CA ILE A 128 -10.80 -1.60 -9.79
C ILE A 128 -10.91 -0.69 -11.01
N VAL A 129 -9.88 0.14 -11.22
CA VAL A 129 -9.74 1.01 -12.39
C VAL A 129 -9.02 0.27 -13.51
N ARG A 130 -7.96 -0.48 -13.15
CA ARG A 130 -7.22 -1.35 -14.07
C ARG A 130 -6.98 -2.70 -13.41
N THR A 131 -7.44 -3.77 -14.06
CA THR A 131 -7.34 -5.13 -13.53
C THR A 131 -5.91 -5.68 -13.62
N PRO A 132 -5.53 -6.59 -12.70
CA PRO A 132 -4.35 -7.44 -12.88
C PRO A 132 -4.51 -8.40 -14.07
N LYS A 133 -3.49 -9.23 -14.34
CA LYS A 133 -3.57 -10.32 -15.32
C LYS A 133 -4.75 -11.23 -14.99
N THR A 134 -5.69 -11.40 -15.93
CA THR A 134 -6.94 -12.17 -15.70
C THR A 134 -6.96 -13.54 -16.36
N LYS A 135 -6.05 -13.80 -17.31
CA LYS A 135 -5.87 -15.12 -17.91
C LYS A 135 -4.65 -15.76 -17.27
N LEU A 136 -4.87 -16.83 -16.52
CA LEU A 136 -3.88 -17.49 -15.69
C LEU A 136 -3.62 -18.86 -16.27
N VAL A 137 -2.35 -19.12 -16.54
CA VAL A 137 -1.94 -20.24 -17.36
C VAL A 137 -1.29 -21.30 -16.49
N LEU A 138 -1.69 -22.56 -16.70
CA LEU A 138 -1.14 -23.70 -15.96
C LEU A 138 0.38 -23.76 -16.16
N GLY A 139 1.10 -23.85 -15.05
CA GLY A 139 2.55 -23.74 -15.01
C GLY A 139 2.98 -22.33 -14.61
N ALA A 140 2.56 -21.27 -15.32
CA ALA A 140 3.05 -19.92 -15.05
C ALA A 140 2.49 -19.28 -13.77
N GLU A 141 1.17 -19.10 -13.70
CA GLU A 141 0.54 -18.42 -12.57
C GLU A 141 -0.03 -19.37 -11.53
N TRP A 142 -0.32 -20.61 -11.92
CA TRP A 142 -0.95 -21.61 -11.06
C TRP A 142 -0.53 -23.03 -11.46
N SER A 143 -0.67 -23.98 -10.53
CA SER A 143 -0.37 -25.41 -10.73
C SER A 143 -1.59 -26.28 -10.46
N MET A 144 -1.60 -27.48 -11.05
CA MET A 144 -2.64 -28.47 -10.80
C MET A 144 -2.35 -29.19 -9.47
N GLY A 145 -3.29 -29.10 -8.53
CA GLY A 145 -3.24 -29.84 -7.28
C GLY A 145 -3.59 -31.31 -7.44
N ILE A 146 -3.40 -32.08 -6.35
CA ILE A 146 -3.73 -33.52 -6.32
C ILE A 146 -5.20 -33.76 -6.65
N GLY A 147 -6.09 -32.86 -6.24
CA GLY A 147 -7.53 -32.91 -6.50
C GLY A 147 -7.96 -32.45 -7.90
N LYS A 148 -7.01 -32.13 -8.78
CA LYS A 148 -7.24 -31.44 -10.06
C LYS A 148 -7.81 -30.03 -9.90
N ASP A 149 -7.52 -29.42 -8.77
CA ASP A 149 -7.84 -28.06 -8.39
C ASP A 149 -6.70 -27.10 -8.70
N VAL A 150 -7.01 -25.81 -8.66
CA VAL A 150 -6.07 -24.72 -8.87
C VAL A 150 -5.30 -24.50 -7.57
N GLU A 151 -3.99 -24.73 -7.62
CA GLU A 151 -3.06 -24.35 -6.56
C GLU A 151 -2.32 -23.08 -6.96
N MET A 152 -2.34 -22.07 -6.08
CA MET A 152 -1.65 -20.80 -6.28
C MET A 152 -1.20 -20.22 -4.94
N THR A 153 0.10 -20.00 -4.77
CA THR A 153 0.69 -19.43 -3.54
C THR A 153 0.88 -17.92 -3.61
N LYS A 154 0.94 -17.36 -4.83
CA LYS A 154 1.08 -15.92 -5.08
C LYS A 154 0.29 -15.53 -6.32
N PHE A 155 -0.20 -14.30 -6.37
CA PHE A 155 -0.82 -13.72 -7.53
C PHE A 155 -0.22 -12.33 -7.75
N ASP A 156 0.29 -12.09 -8.96
CA ASP A 156 0.93 -10.83 -9.30
C ASP A 156 -0.12 -9.76 -9.61
N LEU A 157 -0.07 -8.67 -8.84
CA LEU A 157 -0.95 -7.52 -9.00
C LEU A 157 -0.30 -6.39 -9.83
N THR A 158 0.87 -6.63 -10.43
CA THR A 158 1.57 -5.64 -11.24
C THR A 158 0.65 -5.03 -12.29
N GLY A 159 0.68 -3.69 -12.36
CA GLY A 159 -0.19 -2.91 -13.23
C GLY A 159 -1.58 -2.62 -12.67
N THR A 160 -2.02 -3.23 -11.57
CA THR A 160 -3.33 -2.95 -10.97
C THR A 160 -3.43 -1.50 -10.49
N ILE A 161 -4.58 -0.87 -10.77
CA ILE A 161 -4.95 0.45 -10.23
C ILE A 161 -6.33 0.33 -9.61
N ILE A 162 -6.51 0.84 -8.39
CA ILE A 162 -7.79 0.95 -7.71
C ILE A 162 -8.15 2.42 -7.46
N SER A 163 -9.43 2.73 -7.41
CA SER A 163 -9.96 4.01 -6.94
C SER A 163 -10.64 3.81 -5.60
N VAL A 164 -10.12 4.44 -4.55
CA VAL A 164 -10.63 4.34 -3.18
C VAL A 164 -11.41 5.60 -2.84
N THR A 165 -12.62 5.42 -2.32
CA THR A 165 -13.44 6.50 -1.76
C THR A 165 -13.30 6.51 -0.24
N TYR A 166 -13.04 7.68 0.33
CA TYR A 166 -12.75 7.87 1.75
C TYR A 166 -13.93 8.47 2.51
N SER A 167 -13.82 8.50 3.85
CA SER A 167 -14.85 9.03 4.76
C SER A 167 -15.18 10.51 4.56
N ASP A 168 -14.28 11.28 3.95
CA ASP A 168 -14.49 12.69 3.57
C ASP A 168 -15.01 12.83 2.13
N SER A 169 -15.41 11.71 1.50
CA SER A 169 -15.84 11.60 0.09
C SER A 169 -14.75 11.83 -0.94
N ALA A 170 -13.50 12.07 -0.54
CA ALA A 170 -12.39 12.17 -1.48
C ALA A 170 -12.16 10.82 -2.19
N LYS A 171 -11.72 10.88 -3.43
CA LYS A 171 -11.28 9.71 -4.21
C LYS A 171 -9.79 9.78 -4.50
N LYS A 172 -9.09 8.67 -4.32
CA LYS A 172 -7.67 8.53 -4.66
C LYS A 172 -7.44 7.30 -5.52
N GLU A 173 -6.66 7.44 -6.58
CA GLU A 173 -6.15 6.32 -7.34
C GLU A 173 -4.86 5.80 -6.70
N ILE A 174 -4.77 4.48 -6.55
CA ILE A 174 -3.64 3.81 -5.91
C ILE A 174 -3.21 2.68 -6.84
N SER A 175 -1.93 2.70 -7.21
CA SER A 175 -1.29 1.68 -8.05
C SER A 175 -0.58 0.65 -7.18
N TYR A 176 -0.54 -0.60 -7.64
CA TYR A 176 0.39 -1.59 -7.11
C TYR A 176 1.84 -1.24 -7.52
N PRO A 177 2.86 -1.44 -6.65
CA PRO A 177 2.78 -1.99 -5.29
C PRO A 177 2.34 -0.97 -4.23
N ASN A 178 1.56 -1.44 -3.25
CA ASN A 178 1.19 -0.67 -2.06
C ASN A 178 1.07 -1.63 -0.87
N ALA A 179 1.53 -1.22 0.32
CA ALA A 179 1.59 -2.09 1.51
C ALA A 179 0.22 -2.61 1.97
N CYS A 180 -0.85 -1.90 1.68
CA CYS A 180 -2.22 -2.30 2.00
C CYS A 180 -2.91 -3.07 0.87
N MET A 181 -2.33 -3.12 -0.33
CA MET A 181 -2.93 -3.77 -1.49
C MET A 181 -2.47 -5.22 -1.60
N ASN A 182 -3.44 -6.15 -1.64
CA ASN A 182 -3.16 -7.57 -1.80
C ASN A 182 -4.30 -8.23 -2.61
N TRP A 183 -4.33 -9.55 -2.67
CA TRP A 183 -5.40 -10.32 -3.31
C TRP A 183 -5.97 -11.37 -2.35
N SER A 184 -7.17 -11.85 -2.65
CA SER A 184 -7.75 -13.01 -1.97
C SER A 184 -8.67 -13.79 -2.89
N ILE A 185 -8.96 -15.03 -2.52
CA ILE A 185 -10.08 -15.81 -3.07
C ILE A 185 -11.40 -15.41 -2.38
N PRO A 186 -12.58 -15.82 -2.90
CA PRO A 186 -13.83 -15.66 -2.20
C PRO A 186 -13.82 -16.42 -0.87
N GLU A 187 -14.43 -15.84 0.17
CA GLU A 187 -14.57 -16.50 1.47
C GLU A 187 -15.35 -17.81 1.34
N ASN A 188 -15.02 -18.79 2.18
CA ASN A 188 -15.62 -20.13 2.18
C ASN A 188 -15.41 -20.92 0.87
N THR A 189 -14.41 -20.55 0.07
CA THR A 189 -13.98 -21.36 -1.08
C THR A 189 -13.00 -22.42 -0.59
N GLU A 190 -13.42 -23.69 -0.60
CA GLU A 190 -12.54 -24.82 -0.26
C GLU A 190 -11.68 -25.24 -1.46
N VAL A 191 -12.28 -25.22 -2.65
CA VAL A 191 -11.66 -25.70 -3.89
C VAL A 191 -11.92 -24.70 -5.02
N VAL A 192 -10.89 -24.41 -5.81
CA VAL A 192 -11.00 -23.64 -7.04
C VAL A 192 -10.72 -24.58 -8.20
N MET A 193 -11.69 -24.77 -9.11
CA MET A 193 -11.48 -25.61 -10.30
C MET A 193 -10.97 -24.77 -11.49
N PRO A 194 -10.26 -25.38 -12.45
CA PRO A 194 -9.89 -24.69 -13.67
C PRO A 194 -11.10 -24.16 -14.46
N GLY A 195 -10.88 -23.15 -15.30
CA GLY A 195 -11.93 -22.41 -16.01
C GLY A 195 -12.21 -21.04 -15.42
N ASN A 196 -13.47 -20.59 -15.45
CA ASN A 196 -13.84 -19.25 -14.97
C ASN A 196 -13.87 -19.18 -13.44
N GLY A 197 -13.25 -18.16 -12.87
CA GLY A 197 -13.21 -17.90 -11.44
C GLY A 197 -13.40 -16.42 -11.11
N THR A 198 -13.39 -16.13 -9.81
CA THR A 198 -13.40 -14.77 -9.27
C THR A 198 -12.32 -14.65 -8.20
N LEU A 199 -11.51 -13.61 -8.30
CA LEU A 199 -10.58 -13.19 -7.26
C LEU A 199 -10.97 -11.79 -6.77
N TYR A 200 -10.38 -11.37 -5.66
CA TYR A 200 -10.54 -10.03 -5.11
C TYR A 200 -9.21 -9.32 -5.05
N VAL A 201 -9.19 -8.05 -5.45
CA VAL A 201 -8.16 -7.11 -4.99
C VAL A 201 -8.60 -6.62 -3.61
N THR A 202 -7.70 -6.69 -2.63
CA THR A 202 -7.95 -6.22 -1.27
C THR A 202 -7.17 -4.94 -1.00
N PHE A 203 -7.75 -4.04 -0.21
CA PHE A 203 -7.10 -2.79 0.21
C PHE A 203 -7.61 -2.34 1.57
N CYS A 204 -6.73 -2.32 2.59
CA CYS A 204 -7.10 -1.90 3.95
C CYS A 204 -8.37 -2.60 4.51
N GLY A 205 -8.57 -3.89 4.20
CA GLY A 205 -9.76 -4.65 4.59
C GLY A 205 -10.95 -4.54 3.63
N LEU A 206 -10.93 -3.62 2.66
CA LEU A 206 -11.87 -3.58 1.56
C LEU A 206 -11.54 -4.66 0.52
N LYS A 207 -12.54 -5.07 -0.25
CA LYS A 207 -12.42 -6.05 -1.33
C LYS A 207 -13.16 -5.57 -2.58
N ALA A 208 -12.57 -5.74 -3.76
CA ALA A 208 -13.25 -5.56 -5.04
C ALA A 208 -13.06 -6.81 -5.93
N PRO A 209 -14.16 -7.42 -6.41
CA PRO A 209 -14.07 -8.64 -7.22
C PRO A 209 -13.62 -8.35 -8.65
N PHE A 210 -12.91 -9.31 -9.25
CA PHE A 210 -12.64 -9.36 -10.68
C PHE A 210 -12.66 -10.80 -11.19
N LYS A 211 -13.00 -10.97 -12.47
CA LYS A 211 -13.06 -12.28 -13.11
C LYS A 211 -11.67 -12.73 -13.54
N VAL A 212 -11.41 -14.01 -13.38
CA VAL A 212 -10.21 -14.68 -13.89
C VAL A 212 -10.58 -15.94 -14.67
N VAL A 213 -9.67 -16.40 -15.51
CA VAL A 213 -9.79 -17.66 -16.23
C VAL A 213 -8.51 -18.47 -16.03
N TYR A 214 -8.65 -19.67 -15.46
CA TYR A 214 -7.58 -20.65 -15.28
C TYR A 214 -7.54 -21.59 -16.48
N ILE A 215 -6.50 -21.45 -17.31
CA ILE A 215 -6.35 -22.15 -18.59
C ILE A 215 -5.47 -23.39 -18.38
N THR A 216 -6.00 -24.57 -18.69
CA THR A 216 -5.30 -25.87 -18.64
C THR A 216 -4.78 -26.34 -19.98
N GLU A 217 -5.48 -26.00 -21.06
CA GLU A 217 -5.18 -26.46 -22.41
C GLU A 217 -4.24 -25.49 -23.10
N THR A 218 -2.97 -25.86 -23.11
CA THR A 218 -1.97 -25.08 -23.81
C THR A 218 -0.92 -26.00 -24.39
N ASN A 219 -1.08 -26.27 -25.69
CA ASN A 219 -0.03 -26.90 -26.48
C ASN A 219 1.07 -25.87 -26.72
N PHE A 220 1.92 -25.66 -25.72
CA PHE A 220 3.05 -24.74 -25.83
C PHE A 220 4.13 -25.34 -26.72
N LYS A 221 4.72 -24.48 -27.54
CA LYS A 221 5.86 -24.85 -28.38
C LYS A 221 7.15 -24.63 -27.60
N LYS A 222 8.15 -25.46 -27.85
CA LYS A 222 9.53 -25.18 -27.39
C LYS A 222 9.90 -23.75 -27.83
N GLY A 223 10.36 -22.93 -26.89
CA GLY A 223 10.61 -21.49 -27.07
C GLY A 223 9.46 -20.54 -26.71
N ASP A 224 8.24 -21.02 -26.44
CA ASP A 224 7.12 -20.19 -25.96
C ASP A 224 7.23 -20.05 -24.43
N VAL A 225 8.09 -19.15 -23.98
CA VAL A 225 8.40 -18.95 -22.55
C VAL A 225 7.35 -18.08 -21.87
N SER A 226 6.70 -17.20 -22.61
CA SER A 226 5.62 -16.33 -22.14
C SER A 226 4.30 -17.06 -21.94
N LEU A 227 4.17 -18.27 -22.49
CA LEU A 227 2.96 -19.09 -22.50
C LEU A 227 1.79 -18.39 -23.21
N ASP A 228 2.10 -17.56 -24.22
CA ASP A 228 1.11 -16.80 -24.98
C ASP A 228 0.63 -17.52 -26.26
N GLY A 229 1.20 -18.70 -26.54
CA GLY A 229 0.90 -19.53 -27.71
C GLY A 229 1.74 -19.19 -28.94
N SER A 230 2.59 -18.17 -28.87
CA SER A 230 3.49 -17.72 -29.93
C SER A 230 4.95 -17.82 -29.47
N VAL A 231 5.86 -18.01 -30.41
CA VAL A 231 7.30 -17.90 -30.17
C VAL A 231 7.76 -16.60 -30.81
N ASN A 232 8.12 -15.61 -29.99
CA ASN A 232 8.48 -14.26 -30.42
C ASN A 232 9.61 -13.66 -29.54
N SER A 233 9.97 -12.39 -29.77
CA SER A 233 11.07 -11.73 -29.05
C SER A 233 10.79 -11.52 -27.55
N TYR A 234 9.53 -11.54 -27.13
CA TYR A 234 9.13 -11.44 -25.73
C TYR A 234 9.57 -12.67 -24.93
N ASP A 235 9.56 -13.87 -25.53
CA ASP A 235 10.06 -15.09 -24.89
C ASP A 235 11.56 -15.00 -24.61
N SER A 236 12.32 -14.45 -25.56
CA SER A 236 13.75 -14.18 -25.41
C SER A 236 14.03 -13.17 -24.28
N LEU A 237 13.21 -12.11 -24.17
CA LEU A 237 13.30 -11.15 -23.07
C LEU A 237 13.06 -11.84 -21.71
N ASN A 238 12.06 -12.71 -21.60
CA ASN A 238 11.78 -13.47 -20.38
C ASN A 238 12.98 -14.34 -19.96
N ILE A 239 13.64 -15.00 -20.91
CA ILE A 239 14.87 -15.77 -20.64
C ILE A 239 15.96 -14.87 -20.08
N LEU A 240 16.23 -13.72 -20.71
CA LEU A 240 17.27 -12.79 -20.25
C LEU A 240 16.98 -12.26 -18.84
N GLN A 241 15.73 -11.86 -18.58
CA GLN A 241 15.29 -11.41 -17.25
C GLN A 241 15.40 -12.52 -16.20
N TYR A 242 15.13 -13.78 -16.57
CA TYR A 242 15.32 -14.91 -15.69
C TYR A 242 16.80 -15.14 -15.38
N SER A 243 17.67 -15.10 -16.40
CA SER A 243 19.12 -15.26 -16.24
C SER A 243 19.75 -14.16 -15.38
N THR A 244 19.16 -12.96 -15.33
CA THR A 244 19.58 -11.87 -14.44
C THR A 244 18.92 -11.92 -13.05
N GLY A 245 18.07 -12.91 -12.78
CA GLY A 245 17.31 -13.03 -11.54
C GLY A 245 16.23 -11.97 -11.36
N SER A 246 15.86 -11.25 -12.43
CA SER A 246 14.84 -10.21 -12.41
C SER A 246 13.42 -10.77 -12.37
N ILE A 247 13.22 -11.98 -12.91
CA ILE A 247 11.96 -12.73 -12.82
C ILE A 247 12.20 -14.18 -12.42
N THR A 248 11.15 -14.86 -11.96
CA THR A 248 11.14 -16.30 -11.75
C THR A 248 10.29 -16.96 -12.83
N LEU A 249 10.81 -17.98 -13.51
CA LEU A 249 10.05 -18.81 -14.44
C LEU A 249 9.50 -20.04 -13.73
N SER A 250 8.34 -20.51 -14.19
CA SER A 250 7.77 -21.78 -13.73
C SER A 250 8.48 -23.01 -14.29
N PRO A 251 8.29 -24.21 -13.73
CA PRO A 251 8.85 -25.44 -14.29
C PRO A 251 8.48 -25.67 -15.77
N THR A 252 7.25 -25.35 -16.17
CA THR A 252 6.82 -25.42 -17.58
C THR A 252 7.61 -24.44 -18.44
N GLN A 253 7.74 -23.18 -18.01
CA GLN A 253 8.48 -22.16 -18.73
C GLN A 253 9.97 -22.48 -18.82
N ILE A 254 10.58 -23.01 -17.75
CA ILE A 254 11.98 -23.48 -17.74
C ILE A 254 12.16 -24.57 -18.79
N LYS A 255 11.26 -25.56 -18.84
CA LYS A 255 11.32 -26.63 -19.85
C LYS A 255 11.19 -26.12 -21.29
N LEU A 256 10.36 -25.10 -21.52
CA LEU A 256 10.17 -24.50 -22.83
C LEU A 256 11.32 -23.55 -23.21
N ALA A 257 11.95 -22.93 -22.21
CA ALA A 257 13.07 -22.01 -22.35
C ALA A 257 14.39 -22.72 -22.65
N ASP A 258 14.56 -23.98 -22.23
CA ASP A 258 15.74 -24.81 -22.55
C ASP A 258 15.69 -25.24 -24.02
N VAL A 259 16.01 -24.30 -24.92
CA VAL A 259 15.85 -24.52 -26.35
C VAL A 259 17.03 -25.26 -26.95
N ASP A 260 18.20 -25.22 -26.31
CA ASP A 260 19.35 -26.02 -26.73
C ASP A 260 19.41 -27.41 -26.07
N GLY A 261 18.62 -27.67 -25.02
CA GLY A 261 18.57 -28.94 -24.30
C GLY A 261 19.73 -29.13 -23.32
N SER A 262 20.44 -28.05 -22.96
CA SER A 262 21.58 -28.07 -22.04
C SER A 262 21.17 -28.15 -20.57
N SER A 263 19.88 -28.07 -20.25
CA SER A 263 19.33 -27.94 -18.90
C SER A 263 19.73 -26.64 -18.17
N SER A 264 20.37 -25.69 -18.85
CA SER A 264 20.83 -24.42 -18.29
C SER A 264 20.19 -23.24 -19.01
N ILE A 265 19.25 -22.53 -18.38
CA ILE A 265 18.54 -21.41 -19.01
C ILE A 265 19.40 -20.14 -19.02
N ASN A 266 19.91 -19.76 -20.19
CA ASN A 266 20.85 -18.65 -20.31
C ASN A 266 20.68 -17.83 -21.61
N SER A 267 21.58 -16.88 -21.84
CA SER A 267 21.52 -15.99 -23.01
C SER A 267 21.65 -16.73 -24.36
N LEU A 268 22.19 -17.94 -24.39
CA LEU A 268 22.22 -18.78 -25.59
C LEU A 268 20.81 -19.19 -26.02
N ASP A 269 19.95 -19.60 -25.08
CA ASP A 269 18.56 -19.92 -25.36
C ASP A 269 17.81 -18.73 -25.91
N ALA A 270 18.00 -17.56 -25.28
CA ALA A 270 17.44 -16.29 -25.72
C ALA A 270 17.85 -15.96 -27.17
N LEU A 271 19.12 -16.16 -27.52
CA LEU A 271 19.65 -15.94 -28.86
C LEU A 271 19.02 -16.91 -29.88
N LEU A 272 18.88 -18.19 -29.52
CA LEU A 272 18.30 -19.20 -30.41
C LEU A 272 16.83 -18.91 -30.73
N ILE A 273 16.06 -18.44 -29.75
CA ILE A 273 14.70 -17.94 -29.98
C ILE A 273 14.71 -16.77 -30.97
N LEU A 274 15.57 -15.76 -30.78
CA LEU A 274 15.64 -14.62 -31.70
C LEU A 274 16.01 -15.04 -33.12
N GLN A 275 17.00 -15.93 -33.28
CA GLN A 275 17.38 -16.47 -34.59
C GLN A 275 16.24 -17.23 -35.26
N TYR A 276 15.45 -17.98 -34.50
CA TYR A 276 14.26 -18.65 -35.01
C TYR A 276 13.20 -17.64 -35.47
N VAL A 277 12.91 -16.63 -34.64
CA VAL A 277 11.91 -15.58 -34.92
C VAL A 277 12.26 -14.79 -36.18
N VAL A 278 13.53 -14.50 -36.43
CA VAL A 278 13.98 -13.78 -37.65
C VAL A 278 14.26 -14.71 -38.85
N GLY A 279 14.02 -16.02 -38.72
CA GLY A 279 14.19 -16.99 -39.80
C GLY A 279 15.64 -17.40 -40.11
N LEU A 280 16.62 -17.00 -39.29
CA LEU A 280 18.01 -17.48 -39.38
C LEU A 280 18.12 -18.96 -38.96
N LYS A 281 17.21 -19.44 -38.12
CA LYS A 281 17.11 -20.83 -37.67
C LYS A 281 15.72 -21.40 -37.99
N LYS A 282 15.67 -22.62 -38.53
CA LYS A 282 14.41 -23.25 -39.01
C LYS A 282 13.56 -23.89 -37.91
N SER A 283 14.16 -24.26 -36.78
CA SER A 283 13.49 -24.96 -35.68
C SER A 283 14.24 -24.76 -34.36
N LEU A 284 13.52 -24.87 -33.24
CA LEU A 284 14.04 -24.92 -31.86
C LEU A 284 14.09 -26.36 -31.35
#